data_AF-A0A2H0SGR5-F1
#
_entry.id   AF-A0A2H0SGR5-F1
#
_cell.length_a   1.000
_cell.length_b   1.000
_cell.length_c   1.000
_cell.angle_alpha   90.00
_cell.angle_beta   90.00
_cell.angle_gamma   90.00
#
_symmetry.space_group_name_H-M   'P 1'
#
loop_
_entity.id
_entity.type
_entity.pdbx_description
1 polymer ?
#
loop_
_entity_poly.entity_id
_entity_poly.type
_entity_poly.pdbx_seq_one_letter_code
_entity_poly.pdbx_strand_id
1 'polypeptide(L)'
;MNHYPFIRTIYLYLFTLLGLVLLVIGGVRFVDMGLKTFIFTKADQEQRIMGKQPFYQPYPTERLEKSQGTAGETEFSDQEKDAIRQWLANYEEWEKSRSLVDPVSSGRHRDASMNLALILVGLPLYLYHWRIIKKETKK
;
A
#
# COMPACT_ATOMS: atom_id res chain seq x y z
N MET A 1 -27.13 -1.21 -46.48
CA MET A 1 -26.07 -1.35 -45.45
C MET A 1 -26.04 -0.07 -44.64
N ASN A 2 -26.97 0.03 -43.68
CA ASN A 2 -27.32 1.31 -43.08
C ASN A 2 -26.19 1.78 -42.16
N HIS A 3 -25.63 2.90 -42.60
CA HIS A 3 -24.55 3.64 -42.00
C HIS A 3 -25.00 4.19 -40.64
N TYR A 4 -24.43 3.67 -39.55
CA TYR A 4 -24.39 4.36 -38.24
C TYR A 4 -22.98 4.92 -37.98
N PRO A 5 -22.42 5.77 -38.87
CA PRO A 5 -21.07 6.29 -38.72
C PRO A 5 -20.96 7.12 -37.44
N PHE A 6 -22.03 7.83 -37.05
CA PHE A 6 -22.06 8.64 -35.85
C PHE A 6 -21.97 7.80 -34.55
N ILE A 7 -22.77 6.73 -34.45
CA ILE A 7 -22.73 5.82 -33.29
C ILE A 7 -21.36 5.15 -33.18
N ARG A 8 -20.80 4.70 -34.31
CA ARG A 8 -19.45 4.11 -34.35
C ARG A 8 -18.39 5.11 -33.91
N THR A 9 -18.45 6.35 -34.39
CA THR A 9 -17.50 7.40 -34.01
C THR A 9 -17.57 7.72 -32.52
N ILE A 10 -18.77 7.89 -31.96
CA ILE A 10 -18.96 8.10 -30.51
C ILE A 10 -18.39 6.93 -29.73
N TYR A 11 -18.73 5.69 -30.11
CA TYR A 11 -18.21 4.48 -29.47
C TYR A 11 -16.68 4.45 -29.46
N LEU A 12 -16.05 4.77 -30.59
CA LEU A 12 -14.58 4.79 -30.70
C LEU A 12 -13.95 5.87 -29.83
N TYR A 13 -14.50 7.09 -29.79
CA TYR A 13 -13.99 8.16 -28.91
C TYR A 13 -14.16 7.84 -27.42
N LEU A 14 -15.28 7.22 -27.04
CA LEU A 14 -15.48 6.78 -25.65
C LEU A 14 -14.49 5.68 -25.27
N PHE A 15 -14.28 4.70 -26.15
CA PHE A 15 -13.35 3.61 -25.88
C PHE A 15 -11.91 4.09 -25.82
N THR A 16 -11.49 5.02 -26.69
CA THR A 16 -10.15 5.62 -26.63
C THR A 16 -9.97 6.48 -25.39
N LEU A 17 -10.99 7.25 -24.98
CA LEU A 17 -10.95 8.00 -23.73
C LEU A 17 -10.78 7.06 -22.53
N LEU A 18 -11.56 5.97 -22.47
CA LEU A 18 -11.46 4.99 -21.40
C LEU A 18 -10.08 4.32 -21.38
N GLY A 19 -9.58 3.91 -22.54
CA GLY A 19 -8.25 3.32 -22.69
C GLY A 19 -7.14 4.29 -22.24
N LEU A 20 -7.26 5.58 -22.58
CA LEU A 20 -6.31 6.61 -22.16
C LEU A 20 -6.32 6.79 -20.64
N VAL A 21 -7.50 6.79 -20.01
CA VAL A 21 -7.62 6.88 -18.54
C VAL A 21 -6.93 5.68 -17.87
N LEU A 22 -7.19 4.46 -18.35
CA LEU A 22 -6.56 3.25 -17.82
C LEU A 22 -5.04 3.30 -17.98
N LEU A 23 -4.54 3.77 -19.13
CA LEU A 23 -3.12 3.91 -19.40
C LEU A 23 -2.46 4.93 -18.47
N VAL A 24 -3.11 6.08 -18.22
CA VAL A 24 -2.61 7.09 -17.28
C VAL A 24 -2.56 6.54 -15.85
N ILE A 25 -3.63 5.87 -15.39
CA ILE A 25 -3.67 5.25 -14.05
C ILE A 25 -2.57 4.20 -13.91
N GLY A 26 -2.41 3.32 -14.90
CA GLY A 26 -1.35 2.32 -14.93
C GLY A 26 0.05 2.94 -14.91
N GLY A 27 0.26 3.99 -15.70
CA GLY A 27 1.52 4.73 -15.76
C GLY A 27 1.90 5.37 -14.43
N VAL A 28 0.95 6.05 -13.77
CA VAL A 28 1.16 6.64 -12.44
C VAL A 28 1.53 5.56 -11.42
N ARG A 29 0.80 4.44 -11.38
CA ARG A 29 1.10 3.34 -10.44
C ARG A 29 2.47 2.72 -10.68
N PHE A 30 2.88 2.59 -11.94
CA PHE A 30 4.19 2.04 -12.28
C PHE A 30 5.33 2.97 -11.84
N VAL A 31 5.19 4.27 -12.09
CA VAL A 31 6.16 5.27 -11.64
C VAL A 31 6.22 5.34 -10.11
N ASP A 32 5.06 5.32 -9.43
CA ASP A 32 4.98 5.28 -7.96
C ASP A 32 5.71 4.05 -7.39
N MET A 33 5.51 2.87 -7.97
CA MET A 33 6.22 1.65 -7.57
C MET A 33 7.75 1.80 -7.72
N GLY A 34 8.20 2.34 -8.86
CA GLY A 34 9.62 2.59 -9.10
C GLY A 34 10.21 3.59 -8.10
N LEU A 35 9.50 4.68 -7.85
CA LEU A 35 9.90 5.70 -6.88
C LEU A 35 10.02 5.13 -5.46
N LYS A 36 9.04 4.34 -4.97
CA LYS A 36 9.12 3.65 -3.67
C LYS A 36 10.27 2.65 -3.59
N THR A 37 10.56 1.96 -4.69
CA THR A 37 11.58 0.92 -4.71
C THR A 37 12.99 1.49 -4.71
N PHE A 38 13.24 2.57 -5.46
CA PHE A 38 14.61 3.07 -5.71
C PHE A 38 14.94 4.40 -5.02
N ILE A 39 13.95 5.25 -4.73
CA ILE A 39 14.15 6.59 -4.16
C ILE A 39 13.60 6.68 -2.73
N PHE A 40 12.33 6.28 -2.54
CA PHE A 40 11.61 6.34 -1.28
C PHE A 40 11.53 4.97 -0.60
N THR A 41 12.68 4.33 -0.37
CA THR A 41 12.78 2.94 0.16
C THR A 41 12.08 2.71 1.50
N LYS A 42 11.80 3.77 2.27
CA LYS A 42 11.07 3.74 3.54
C LYS A 42 9.54 3.85 3.41
N ALA A 43 8.98 4.08 2.21
CA ALA A 43 7.55 4.32 2.00
C ALA A 43 6.65 3.19 2.49
N ASP A 44 7.14 1.95 2.39
CA ASP A 44 6.39 0.74 2.76
C ASP A 44 6.93 0.08 4.04
N GLN A 45 7.86 0.73 4.75
CA GLN A 45 8.53 0.15 5.91
C GLN A 45 7.55 -0.15 7.05
N GLU A 46 6.65 0.78 7.34
CA GLU A 46 5.57 0.59 8.32
C GLU A 46 4.68 -0.61 7.96
N GLN A 47 4.21 -0.69 6.71
CA GLN A 47 3.36 -1.78 6.24
C GLN A 47 4.08 -3.14 6.32
N ARG A 48 5.38 -3.18 6.01
CA ARG A 48 6.20 -4.40 6.13
C ARG A 48 6.30 -4.89 7.56
N ILE A 49 6.39 -3.98 8.54
CA ILE A 49 6.47 -4.37 9.96
C ILE A 49 5.11 -4.78 10.50
N MET A 50 4.04 -4.07 10.13
CA MET A 50 2.69 -4.48 10.51
C MET A 50 2.34 -5.86 9.95
N GLY A 51 2.78 -6.17 8.72
CA GLY A 51 2.59 -7.51 8.13
C GLY A 51 3.38 -8.64 8.80
N LYS A 52 4.37 -8.31 9.65
CA LYS A 52 5.15 -9.28 10.44
C LYS A 52 4.65 -9.44 11.88
N GLN A 53 3.55 -8.79 12.23
CA GLN A 53 3.00 -8.90 13.58
C GLN A 53 2.63 -10.36 13.88
N PRO A 54 3.06 -10.93 15.03
CA PRO A 54 2.62 -12.25 15.44
C PRO A 54 1.10 -12.31 15.53
N PHE A 55 0.49 -13.25 14.80
CA PHE A 55 -0.95 -13.45 14.83
C PHE A 55 -1.34 -14.26 16.06
N TYR A 56 -2.28 -13.72 16.84
CA TYR A 56 -2.92 -14.32 18.01
C TYR A 56 -1.97 -14.67 19.18
N GLN A 57 -2.42 -14.39 20.39
CA GLN A 57 -1.84 -14.99 21.59
C GLN A 57 -2.11 -16.51 21.56
N PRO A 58 -1.13 -17.37 21.89
CA PRO A 58 -1.29 -18.82 21.79
C PRO A 58 -2.36 -19.37 22.74
N TYR A 59 -2.74 -18.63 23.79
CA TYR A 59 -3.75 -19.03 24.76
C TYR A 59 -4.64 -17.86 25.21
N PRO A 60 -5.91 -18.12 25.61
CA PRO A 60 -6.80 -17.10 26.18
C PRO A 60 -6.22 -16.46 27.44
N THR A 61 -6.44 -15.15 27.61
CA THR A 61 -5.98 -14.38 28.79
C THR A 61 -6.48 -14.96 30.11
N GLU A 62 -7.70 -15.50 30.13
CA GLU A 62 -8.29 -16.15 31.31
C GLU A 62 -7.47 -17.33 31.86
N ARG A 63 -6.77 -18.07 30.98
CA ARG A 63 -5.91 -19.19 31.39
C ARG A 63 -4.57 -18.70 31.92
N LEU A 64 -4.04 -17.63 31.33
CA LEU A 64 -2.83 -16.95 31.80
C LEU A 64 -3.05 -16.30 33.18
N GLU A 65 -4.19 -15.65 33.40
CA GLU A 65 -4.55 -15.04 34.67
C GLU A 65 -4.75 -16.08 35.79
N LYS A 66 -5.43 -17.20 35.49
CA LYS A 66 -5.59 -18.32 36.42
C LYS A 66 -4.25 -18.96 36.82
N SER A 67 -3.27 -18.98 35.90
CA SER A 67 -1.93 -19.51 36.18
C SER A 67 -1.06 -18.61 37.07
N GLN A 68 -1.39 -17.31 37.19
CA GLN A 68 -0.65 -16.35 38.01
C GLN A 68 -1.28 -16.14 39.41
N GLY A 69 -2.50 -16.63 39.65
CA GLY A 69 -3.20 -16.52 40.93
C GLY A 69 -2.87 -17.66 41.91
N THR A 70 -3.00 -17.40 43.22
CA THR A 70 -2.67 -18.30 44.34
C THR A 70 -3.63 -19.50 44.51
N ALA A 71 -4.39 -19.89 43.49
CA ALA A 71 -5.32 -21.02 43.58
C ALA A 71 -5.26 -21.90 42.31
N GLY A 72 -4.51 -22.99 42.42
CA GLY A 72 -4.84 -24.27 41.77
C GLY A 72 -4.43 -24.46 40.32
N GLU A 73 -3.27 -25.07 40.13
CA GLU A 73 -3.10 -26.29 39.33
C GLU A 73 -3.76 -26.35 37.94
N THR A 74 -3.36 -25.45 37.04
CA THR A 74 -3.09 -25.90 35.67
C THR A 74 -1.64 -25.56 35.37
N GLU A 75 -0.74 -26.48 35.72
CA GLU A 75 0.61 -26.41 35.19
C GLU A 75 0.52 -26.47 33.67
N PHE A 76 1.05 -25.45 33.00
CA PHE A 76 1.23 -25.52 31.56
C PHE A 76 2.07 -26.75 31.23
N SER A 77 1.60 -27.56 30.29
CA SER A 77 2.43 -28.61 29.68
C SER A 77 3.70 -27.97 29.12
N ASP A 78 4.80 -28.72 29.06
CA ASP A 78 6.07 -28.22 28.53
C ASP A 78 5.92 -27.71 27.09
N GLN A 79 5.06 -28.34 26.29
CA GLN A 79 4.71 -27.85 24.95
C GLN A 79 4.04 -26.47 24.96
N GLU A 80 3.21 -26.20 25.98
CA GLU A 80 2.50 -24.92 26.11
C GLU A 80 3.46 -23.82 26.60
N LYS A 81 4.38 -24.16 27.50
CA LYS A 81 5.47 -23.26 27.93
C LYS A 81 6.36 -22.89 26.76
N ASP A 82 6.70 -23.85 25.91
CA ASP A 82 7.53 -23.62 24.73
C ASP A 82 6.82 -22.73 23.69
N ALA A 83 5.54 -22.96 23.44
CA ALA A 83 4.73 -22.11 22.57
C ALA A 83 4.64 -20.65 23.07
N ILE A 84 4.46 -20.46 24.38
CA ILE A 84 4.46 -19.13 25.01
C ILE A 84 5.83 -18.46 24.86
N ARG A 85 6.93 -19.18 25.15
CA ARG A 85 8.29 -18.63 25.00
C ARG A 85 8.58 -18.21 23.57
N GLN A 86 8.21 -19.03 22.60
CA GLN A 86 8.40 -18.72 21.19
C GLN A 86 7.59 -17.50 20.76
N TRP A 87 6.33 -17.41 21.21
CA TRP A 87 5.49 -16.26 20.92
C TRP A 87 6.04 -14.96 21.53
N LEU A 88 6.47 -15.00 22.80
CA LEU A 88 7.08 -13.85 23.48
C LEU A 88 8.35 -13.38 22.77
N ALA A 89 9.22 -14.32 22.36
CA ALA A 89 10.42 -13.99 21.60
C ALA A 89 10.09 -13.30 20.27
N ASN A 90 9.13 -13.83 19.51
CA ASN A 90 8.68 -13.25 18.24
C ASN A 90 8.03 -11.87 18.45
N TYR A 91 7.27 -11.70 19.54
CA TYR A 91 6.62 -10.44 19.89
C TYR A 91 7.65 -9.37 20.24
N GLU A 92 8.64 -9.71 21.07
CA GLU A 92 9.72 -8.80 21.46
C GLU A 92 10.55 -8.35 20.23
N GLU A 93 10.86 -9.28 19.31
CA GLU A 93 11.56 -8.96 18.06
C GLU A 93 10.73 -8.02 17.17
N TRP A 94 9.42 -8.29 17.03
CA TRP A 94 8.51 -7.44 16.28
C TRP A 94 8.39 -6.05 16.91
N GLU A 95 8.26 -5.96 18.23
CA GLU A 95 8.15 -4.71 18.97
C GLU A 95 9.42 -3.85 18.84
N LYS A 96 10.60 -4.46 18.99
CA LYS A 96 11.89 -3.81 18.73
C LYS A 96 11.94 -3.28 17.30
N SER A 97 11.59 -4.11 16.32
CA SER A 97 11.57 -3.70 14.91
C SER A 97 10.62 -2.53 14.67
N ARG A 98 9.44 -2.55 15.27
CA ARG A 98 8.42 -1.48 15.18
C ARG A 98 8.90 -0.17 15.79
N SER A 99 9.58 -0.21 16.94
CA SER A 99 10.09 1.00 17.60
C SER A 99 11.16 1.74 16.80
N LEU A 100 11.83 1.06 15.87
CA LEU A 100 12.86 1.64 15.00
C LEU A 100 12.26 2.35 13.77
N VAL A 101 10.94 2.26 13.57
CA VAL A 101 10.27 2.84 12.40
C VAL A 101 9.52 4.09 12.78
N ASP A 102 9.81 5.15 12.04
CA ASP A 102 9.05 6.40 12.08
C ASP A 102 7.86 6.31 11.11
N PRO A 103 6.62 6.12 11.62
CA PRO A 103 5.44 6.01 10.76
C PRO A 103 5.17 7.30 9.98
N VAL A 104 5.52 8.47 10.54
CA VAL A 104 5.30 9.76 9.88
C VAL A 104 6.23 9.89 8.67
N SER A 105 7.49 9.50 8.81
CA SER A 105 8.43 9.48 7.69
C SER A 105 7.99 8.50 6.60
N SER A 106 7.53 7.30 6.96
CA SER A 106 7.02 6.32 5.98
C SER A 106 5.80 6.86 5.22
N GLY A 107 4.85 7.48 5.91
CA GLY A 107 3.70 8.13 5.29
C GLY A 107 4.10 9.23 4.30
N ARG A 108 4.99 10.14 4.72
CA ARG A 108 5.50 11.22 3.85
C ARG A 108 6.19 10.69 2.60
N HIS A 109 6.97 9.62 2.72
CA HIS A 109 7.63 8.98 1.59
C HIS A 109 6.63 8.38 0.60
N ARG A 110 5.56 7.74 1.10
CA ARG A 110 4.48 7.19 0.29
C ARG A 110 3.73 8.28 -0.47
N ASP A 111 3.40 9.37 0.21
CA ASP A 111 2.69 10.50 -0.38
C ASP A 111 3.55 11.25 -1.41
N ALA A 112 4.82 11.49 -1.08
CA ALA A 112 5.77 12.12 -1.99
C ALA A 112 5.93 11.30 -3.27
N SER A 113 6.04 9.98 -3.15
CA SER A 113 6.12 9.08 -4.29
C SER A 113 4.89 9.17 -5.20
N MET A 114 3.69 9.07 -4.62
CA MET A 114 2.44 9.12 -5.37
C MET A 114 2.25 10.46 -6.08
N ASN A 115 2.47 11.56 -5.35
CA ASN A 115 2.33 12.90 -5.89
C ASN A 115 3.36 13.17 -6.99
N LEU A 116 4.60 12.72 -6.82
CA LEU A 116 5.63 12.86 -7.85
C LEU A 116 5.29 12.02 -9.08
N ALA A 117 4.76 10.81 -8.92
CA ALA A 117 4.30 9.99 -10.04
C ALA A 117 3.17 10.67 -10.84
N LEU A 118 2.20 11.27 -10.14
CA LEU A 118 1.13 12.06 -10.76
C LEU A 118 1.68 13.24 -11.56
N ILE A 119 2.67 13.97 -11.03
CA ILE A 119 3.30 15.09 -11.72
C ILE A 119 4.07 14.60 -12.95
N LEU A 120 4.89 13.54 -12.80
CA LEU A 120 5.73 13.03 -13.88
C LEU A 120 4.92 12.51 -15.07
N VAL A 121 3.74 11.94 -14.83
CA VAL A 121 2.85 11.46 -15.90
C VAL A 121 1.87 12.54 -16.36
N GLY A 122 1.27 13.27 -15.43
CA GLY A 122 0.22 14.25 -15.70
C GLY A 122 0.73 15.54 -16.33
N LEU A 123 1.91 16.03 -15.94
CA LEU A 123 2.45 17.28 -16.46
C LEU A 123 2.74 17.21 -17.97
N PRO A 124 3.42 16.19 -18.51
CA PRO A 124 3.59 16.04 -19.96
C PRO A 124 2.25 15.96 -20.70
N LEU A 125 1.28 15.22 -20.15
CA LEU A 125 -0.05 15.09 -20.72
C LEU A 125 -0.77 16.44 -20.78
N TYR A 126 -0.75 17.20 -19.69
CA TYR A 126 -1.33 18.54 -19.61
C TYR A 126 -0.68 19.49 -20.63
N LEU A 127 0.66 19.55 -20.66
CA LEU A 127 1.39 20.43 -21.56
C LEU A 127 1.12 20.11 -23.03
N TYR A 128 1.00 18.82 -23.38
CA TYR A 128 0.64 18.39 -24.72
C TYR A 128 -0.73 18.93 -25.14
N HIS A 129 -1.77 18.72 -24.31
CA HIS A 129 -3.13 19.19 -24.60
C HIS A 129 -3.21 20.71 -24.64
N TRP A 130 -2.58 21.40 -23.68
CA TRP A 130 -2.52 22.85 -23.64
C TRP A 130 -1.91 23.44 -24.92
N ARG A 131 -0.81 22.84 -25.42
CA ARG A 131 -0.16 23.28 -26.65
C ARG A 131 -1.06 23.13 -27.88
N ILE A 132 -1.85 22.07 -27.96
CA ILE A 132 -2.80 21.85 -29.07
C ILE A 132 -3.92 22.89 -29.02
N ILE A 133 -4.55 23.07 -27.86
CA ILE A 133 -5.60 24.07 -27.66
C ILE A 133 -5.09 25.44 -28.09
N LYS A 134 -3.92 25.86 -27.59
CA LYS A 134 -3.31 27.14 -27.95
C LYS A 134 -3.04 27.28 -29.45
N LYS A 135 -2.77 26.20 -30.17
CA LYS A 135 -2.57 26.21 -31.62
C LYS A 135 -3.90 26.37 -32.37
N GLU A 136 -4.96 25.72 -31.90
CA GLU A 136 -6.28 25.73 -32.53
C GLU A 136 -7.07 27.00 -32.25
N THR A 137 -6.93 27.58 -31.06
CA THR A 137 -7.65 28.80 -30.63
C THR A 137 -6.99 30.09 -31.10
N LYS A 138 -5.77 30.05 -31.66
CA LYS A 138 -5.05 31.23 -32.17
C LYS A 138 -5.36 31.54 -33.65
N LYS A 139 -6.48 31.00 -34.15
CA LYS A 139 -7.08 31.36 -35.44
C LYS A 139 -7.92 32.63 -35.31
#